data_AF-A0A926SXF2-F1
#
_entry.id   AF-A0A926SXF2-F1
#
_cell.length_a   1.000
_cell.length_b   1.000
_cell.length_c   1.000
_cell.angle_alpha   90.00
_cell.angle_beta   90.00
_cell.angle_gamma   90.00
#
_symmetry.space_group_name_H-M   'P 1'
#
loop_
_entity.id
_entity.type
_entity.pdbx_description
1 polymer ?
#
loop_
_entity_poly.entity_id
_entity_poly.type
_entity_poly.pdbx_seq_one_letter_code
_entity_poly.pdbx_strand_id
1 'polypeptide(L)' 'MQAHQKAEKFGFTAQAESLNGRLAMIGFVAAVMTEVATGQGVLHWLGLL' A
#
# COMPACT_ATOMS: atom_id res chain seq x y z
N MET A 1 -5.28 6.48 -31.71
CA MET A 1 -4.79 5.17 -31.26
C MET A 1 -3.71 5.42 -30.21
N GLN A 2 -4.08 5.54 -28.94
CA GLN A 2 -3.09 5.75 -27.87
C GLN A 2 -2.44 4.39 -27.58
N ALA A 3 -1.17 4.28 -27.96
CA ALA A 3 -0.38 3.07 -27.79
C ALA A 3 -0.27 2.78 -26.28
N HIS A 4 -0.84 1.64 -25.90
CA HIS A 4 -0.47 0.90 -24.71
C HIS A 4 1.06 0.75 -24.68
N GLN A 5 1.78 1.60 -23.95
CA GLN A 5 3.20 1.40 -23.74
C GLN A 5 3.37 0.38 -22.60
N LYS A 6 3.25 -0.89 -22.99
CA LYS A 6 3.77 -2.05 -22.28
C LYS A 6 5.28 -1.82 -22.09
N ALA A 7 5.69 -1.49 -20.88
CA ALA A 7 7.08 -1.61 -20.46
C ALA A 7 7.10 -2.55 -19.27
N GLU A 8 7.14 -3.85 -19.58
CA GLU A 8 7.56 -4.87 -18.62
C GLU A 8 9.04 -4.63 -18.31
N LYS A 9 9.30 -3.74 -17.36
CA LYS A 9 10.58 -3.61 -16.68
C LYS A 9 10.37 -4.08 -15.25
N PHE A 10 10.38 -5.40 -15.07
CA PHE A 10 10.52 -6.00 -13.74
C PHE A 10 11.90 -5.60 -13.18
N GLY A 11 11.90 -4.61 -12.28
CA GLY A 11 13.07 -4.03 -11.61
C GLY A 11 12.69 -2.75 -10.83
N PHE A 12 13.55 -2.28 -9.91
CA PHE A 12 13.38 -1.03 -9.14
C PHE A 12 13.36 0.19 -10.07
N THR A 13 12.25 0.40 -10.77
CA THR A 13 12.01 1.56 -11.62
C THR A 13 11.33 2.66 -10.80
N ALA A 14 11.58 3.93 -11.14
CA ALA A 14 10.95 5.07 -10.46
C ALA A 14 9.41 4.98 -10.41
N GLN A 15 8.81 4.29 -11.38
CA GLN A 15 7.37 4.03 -11.42
C GLN A 15 6.94 3.01 -10.35
N ALA A 16 7.73 1.96 -10.10
CA ALA A 16 7.50 1.00 -9.02
C ALA A 16 7.68 1.64 -7.63
N GLU A 17 8.67 2.52 -7.45
CA GLU A 17 8.87 3.28 -6.20
C GLU A 17 7.68 4.20 -5.91
N SER A 18 7.19 4.91 -6.92
CA SER A 18 6.03 5.79 -6.79
C SER A 18 4.72 5.02 -6.55
N LEU A 19 4.60 3.81 -7.08
CA LEU A 19 3.48 2.90 -6.80
C LEU A 19 3.57 2.37 -5.36
N ASN A 20 4.74 1.87 -4.94
CA ASN A 20 4.96 1.34 -3.59
C ASN A 20 4.75 2.42 -2.53
N GLY A 21 5.23 3.64 -2.75
CA GLY A 21 5.01 4.77 -1.84
C GLY A 21 3.52 5.10 -1.67
N ARG A 22 2.73 5.07 -2.75
CA ARG A 22 1.27 5.26 -2.67
C ARG A 22 0.57 4.13 -1.93
N LEU A 23 0.93 2.89 -2.24
CA LEU A 23 0.38 1.72 -1.55
C LEU A 23 0.70 1.76 -0.05
N ALA A 24 1.90 2.22 0.33
CA ALA A 24 2.27 2.41 1.73
C ALA A 24 1.43 3.50 2.42
N MET A 25 1.19 4.64 1.77
CA MET A 25 0.33 5.69 2.33
C MET A 25 -1.12 5.19 2.53
N ILE A 26 -1.66 4.45 1.55
CA ILE A 26 -3.00 3.86 1.65
C ILE A 26 -3.04 2.81 2.77
N GLY A 27 -2.02 1.94 2.85
CA GLY A 27 -1.91 0.93 3.90
C GLY A 27 -1.82 1.54 5.30
N PHE A 28 -1.08 2.65 5.45
CA PHE A 28 -0.98 3.37 6.71
C PHE A 28 -2.32 4.00 7.13
N VAL A 29 -3.01 4.66 6.18
CA VAL A 29 -4.33 5.25 6.47
C VAL A 29 -5.35 4.16 6.79
N ALA A 30 -5.35 3.05 6.03
CA ALA A 30 -6.23 1.91 6.30
C ALA A 30 -5.95 1.28 7.67
N ALA A 31 -4.67 1.17 8.07
CA ALA A 31 -4.27 0.72 9.39
C ALA A 31 -4.86 1.63 10.48
N VAL A 32 -4.58 2.94 10.41
CA VAL A 32 -5.10 3.92 11.40
C VAL A 32 -6.63 3.93 11.46
N MET A 33 -7.31 3.89 10.31
CA MET A 33 -8.78 3.80 10.24
C MET A 33 -9.31 2.52 10.90
N THR A 34 -8.61 1.41 10.73
CA THR A 34 -8.97 0.13 11.36
C THR A 34 -8.77 0.21 12.87
N GLU A 35 -7.70 0.85 13.36
CA GLU A 35 -7.49 1.06 14.81
C GLU A 35 -8.60 1.90 15.43
N VAL A 36 -9.01 2.98 14.75
CA VAL A 36 -10.09 3.87 15.21
C VAL A 36 -11.44 3.16 15.19
N ALA A 37 -11.74 2.40 14.14
CA ALA A 37 -13.03 1.70 14.01
C ALA A 37 -13.18 0.54 15.01
N THR A 38 -12.08 -0.17 15.30
CA THR A 38 -12.12 -1.39 16.13
C THR A 38 -11.76 -1.13 17.59
N GLY A 39 -11.13 0.01 17.91
CA GLY A 39 -10.66 0.34 19.27
C GLY A 39 -9.54 -0.58 19.78
N GLN A 40 -9.06 -1.48 18.93
CA GLN A 40 -7.98 -2.44 19.15
C GLN A 40 -6.95 -2.16 18.05
N GLY A 41 -5.69 -1.94 18.42
CA GLY A 41 -4.64 -1.57 17.48
C GLY A 41 -4.45 -2.62 16.37
N VAL A 42 -3.83 -2.25 15.25
CA VAL A 42 -3.58 -3.18 14.10
C VAL A 42 -2.83 -4.43 14.56
N LEU A 43 -2.03 -4.30 15.61
CA LEU A 43 -1.31 -5.39 16.29
C LEU A 43 -2.24 -6.47 16.90
N HIS A 44 -3.43 -6.09 17.37
CA HIS A 44 -4.44 -7.04 17.87
C HIS A 44 -5.11 -7.79 16.70
N TRP A 45 -5.39 -7.10 15.59
CA TRP A 45 -5.93 -7.75 14.38
C TRP A 45 -4.93 -8.73 13.75
N LEU A 46 -3.63 -8.42 13.83
CA LEU A 46 -2.53 -9.31 13.45
C LEU A 46 -2.25 -10.44 14.47
N GLY A 47 -2.91 -10.46 15.63
CA GLY A 47 -2.76 -11.49 16.66
C GLY A 47 -1.43 -11.47 17.41
N LEU A 48 -0.74 -10.31 17.44
CA LEU A 48 0.52 -10.12 18.16
C LEU A 48 0.35 -9.70 19.63
N LEU A 49 -0.89 -9.44 20.06
CA LEU A 49 -1.28 -9.09 21.43
C LEU A 49 -2.50 -9.91 21.85
#